data_AF-A0A1I6R6U6-F1
#
_entry.id   AF-A0A1I6R6U6-F1
#
_cell.length_a   1.000
_cell.length_b   1.000
_cell.length_c   1.000
_cell.angle_alpha   90.00
_cell.angle_beta   90.00
_cell.angle_gamma   90.00
#
_symmetry.space_group_name_H-M   'P 1'
#
loop_
_entity.id
_entity.type
_entity.pdbx_description
1 polymer ?
#
loop_
_entity_poly.entity_id
_entity_poly.type
_entity_poly.pdbx_seq_one_letter_code
_entity_poly.pdbx_strand_id
1 'polypeptide(L)'
;MIRPLDYCTELHHFEQSIETIEQRISELTAMKNLYLKKAKDFEEIDSLLKNEKLTEQMNNSKILVIDNYDSFTYNLVHLLQELGQKYEVVRNDKFELSYVDQFDKILLSPGPGIPEEAGLLLDVIRTYAPTKSILGICLGQQAIAEVFGGKLFNMPKPLHGVSSSIFVKDVTEKLFKNFPADSKIGRYHSWAVEKESLPVSLKITAEDENGVIMALSHTEYDVRGVQFHPESVLTDNGKLLIANWLK
;
A
#
# COMPACT_ATOMS: atom_id res chain seq x y z
N MET A 1 33.41 -44.12 45.45
CA MET A 1 32.73 -42.95 46.06
C MET A 1 31.76 -42.43 45.02
N ILE A 2 30.48 -42.82 45.12
CA ILE A 2 29.44 -42.40 44.16
C ILE A 2 29.06 -40.97 44.57
N ARG A 3 29.23 -39.98 43.68
CA ARG A 3 28.77 -38.61 43.94
C ARG A 3 27.23 -38.63 44.01
N PRO A 4 26.59 -37.95 44.97
CA PRO A 4 25.15 -37.81 44.97
C PRO A 4 24.71 -37.14 43.67
N LEU A 5 23.73 -37.71 42.96
CA LEU A 5 23.08 -37.01 41.85
C LEU A 5 22.41 -35.77 42.44
N ASP A 6 22.74 -34.59 41.93
CA ASP A 6 22.13 -33.33 42.33
C ASP A 6 20.81 -33.12 41.57
N TYR A 7 19.82 -33.95 41.93
CA TYR A 7 18.51 -33.99 41.30
C TYR A 7 17.78 -32.64 41.33
N CYS A 8 18.09 -31.76 42.30
CA CYS A 8 17.49 -30.43 42.39
C CYS A 8 17.91 -29.54 41.22
N THR A 9 19.18 -29.59 40.82
CA THR A 9 19.71 -28.79 39.71
C THR A 9 19.17 -29.29 38.36
N GLU A 10 19.07 -30.61 38.17
CA GLU A 10 18.48 -31.20 36.97
C GLU A 10 16.98 -30.90 36.84
N LEU A 11 16.22 -30.97 37.95
CA LEU A 11 14.80 -30.59 37.98
C LEU A 11 14.62 -29.10 37.63
N HIS A 12 15.46 -28.21 38.15
CA HIS A 12 15.36 -26.79 37.86
C HIS A 12 15.65 -26.47 36.38
N HIS A 13 16.64 -27.12 35.77
CA HIS A 13 16.90 -26.98 34.33
C HIS A 13 15.76 -27.54 33.46
N PHE A 14 15.09 -28.60 33.93
CA PHE A 14 13.92 -29.14 33.26
C PHE A 14 12.72 -28.19 33.35
N GLU A 15 12.46 -27.59 34.50
CA GLU A 15 11.41 -26.58 34.70
C GLU A 15 11.64 -25.33 33.83
N GLN A 16 12.87 -24.80 33.76
CA GLN A 16 13.20 -23.68 32.87
C GLN A 16 13.01 -24.03 31.38
N SER A 17 13.29 -25.28 31.02
CA SER A 17 13.07 -25.76 29.64
C SER A 17 11.58 -25.85 29.31
N ILE A 18 10.74 -26.28 30.26
CA ILE A 18 9.28 -26.28 30.12
C ILE A 18 8.77 -24.85 29.94
N GLU A 19 9.19 -23.90 30.79
CA GLU A 19 8.76 -22.49 30.71
C GLU A 19 9.11 -21.87 29.34
N THR A 20 10.31 -22.16 28.82
CA THR A 20 10.73 -21.72 27.49
C THR A 20 9.86 -22.32 26.37
N ILE A 21 9.45 -23.59 26.51
CA ILE A 21 8.57 -24.25 25.55
C ILE A 21 7.17 -23.64 25.60
N GLU A 22 6.63 -23.39 26.79
CA GLU A 22 5.32 -22.76 26.99
C GLU A 22 5.27 -21.36 26.39
N GLN A 23 6.35 -20.57 26.57
CA GLN A 23 6.48 -19.26 25.95
C GLN A 23 6.42 -19.35 24.41
N ARG A 24 7.14 -20.30 23.81
CA ARG A 24 7.13 -20.53 22.36
C ARG A 24 5.76 -21.01 21.85
N ILE A 25 5.07 -21.85 22.61
CA ILE A 25 3.69 -22.27 22.29
C ILE A 25 2.74 -21.08 22.30
N SER A 26 2.89 -20.17 23.26
CA SER A 26 2.11 -18.93 23.34
C SER A 26 2.34 -18.04 22.11
N GLU A 27 3.61 -17.81 21.72
CA GLU A 27 3.98 -17.05 20.52
C GLU A 27 3.40 -17.66 19.23
N LEU A 28 3.52 -18.98 19.05
CA LEU A 28 2.97 -19.69 17.91
C LEU A 28 1.44 -19.63 17.87
N THR A 29 0.78 -19.66 19.03
CA THR A 29 -0.67 -19.53 19.13
C THR A 29 -1.13 -18.11 18.74
N ALA A 30 -0.40 -17.08 19.18
CA ALA A 30 -0.66 -15.70 18.78
C ALA A 30 -0.48 -15.52 17.26
N MET A 31 0.59 -16.06 16.67
CA MET A 31 0.80 -16.07 15.22
C MET A 31 -0.35 -16.78 14.49
N LYS A 32 -0.73 -17.99 14.93
CA LYS A 32 -1.83 -18.75 14.32
C LYS A 32 -3.13 -17.96 14.32
N ASN A 33 -3.46 -17.31 15.44
CA ASN A 33 -4.67 -16.49 15.55
C ASN A 33 -4.62 -15.27 14.62
N LEU A 34 -3.45 -14.64 14.46
CA LEU A 34 -3.25 -13.55 13.49
C LEU A 34 -3.49 -14.03 12.05
N TYR A 35 -2.95 -15.19 11.66
CA TYR A 35 -3.18 -15.75 10.32
C TYR A 35 -4.65 -16.12 10.09
N LEU A 36 -5.33 -16.67 11.10
CA LEU A 36 -6.76 -16.97 11.01
C LEU A 36 -7.62 -15.71 10.92
N LYS A 37 -7.25 -14.63 11.61
CA LYS A 37 -7.90 -13.32 11.46
C LYS A 37 -7.71 -12.79 10.04
N LYS A 38 -6.48 -12.76 9.53
CA LYS A 38 -6.20 -12.33 8.14
C LYS A 38 -6.97 -13.13 7.10
N ALA A 39 -7.14 -14.44 7.30
CA ALA A 39 -7.92 -15.29 6.41
C ALA A 39 -9.42 -14.93 6.43
N LYS A 40 -10.00 -14.66 7.61
CA LYS A 40 -11.39 -14.21 7.73
C LYS A 40 -11.62 -12.83 7.14
N ASP A 41 -10.72 -11.89 7.41
CA ASP A 41 -10.77 -10.54 6.83
C ASP A 41 -10.75 -10.63 5.29
N PHE A 42 -9.95 -11.55 4.73
CA PHE A 42 -9.93 -11.82 3.29
C PHE A 42 -11.26 -12.40 2.77
N GLU A 43 -11.87 -13.37 3.46
CA GLU A 43 -13.18 -13.93 3.09
C GLU A 43 -14.31 -12.88 3.16
N GLU A 44 -14.30 -12.01 4.16
CA GLU A 44 -15.29 -10.94 4.31
C GLU A 44 -15.14 -9.88 3.21
N ILE A 45 -13.90 -9.49 2.88
CA ILE A 45 -13.61 -8.62 1.73
C ILE A 45 -14.08 -9.29 0.43
N ASP A 46 -13.77 -10.56 0.22
CA ASP A 46 -14.18 -11.29 -0.99
C ASP A 46 -15.71 -11.37 -1.13
N SER A 47 -16.43 -11.54 -0.02
CA SER A 47 -17.90 -11.47 0.03
C SER A 47 -18.44 -10.08 -0.31
N LEU A 48 -17.84 -9.01 0.24
CA LEU A 48 -18.22 -7.62 -0.06
C LEU A 48 -17.98 -7.24 -1.53
N LEU A 49 -17.01 -7.89 -2.19
CA LEU A 49 -16.66 -7.66 -3.59
C LEU A 49 -17.54 -8.43 -4.59
N LYS A 50 -18.25 -9.48 -4.15
CA LYS A 50 -19.08 -10.38 -4.99
C LYS A 50 -20.48 -9.88 -5.35
N ASN A 51 -20.81 -8.60 -5.16
CA ASN A 51 -22.08 -8.04 -5.64
C ASN A 51 -22.10 -7.98 -7.19
N GLU A 52 -22.79 -8.93 -7.84
CA GLU A 52 -22.75 -9.20 -9.28
C GLU A 52 -22.90 -7.97 -10.19
N LYS A 53 -23.76 -7.00 -9.84
CA LYS A 53 -23.92 -5.74 -10.61
C LYS A 53 -22.73 -4.77 -10.51
N LEU A 54 -22.03 -4.75 -9.37
CA LEU A 54 -20.80 -3.97 -9.20
C LEU A 54 -19.62 -4.68 -9.87
N THR A 55 -19.59 -6.01 -9.82
CA THR A 55 -18.54 -6.84 -10.44
C THR A 55 -18.55 -6.73 -11.96
N GLU A 56 -19.70 -6.65 -12.63
CA GLU A 56 -19.79 -6.43 -14.08
C GLU A 56 -19.28 -5.04 -14.53
N GLN A 57 -19.59 -3.98 -13.79
CA GLN A 57 -19.16 -2.62 -14.11
C GLN A 57 -17.65 -2.43 -13.84
N MET A 58 -17.13 -3.07 -12.79
CA MET A 58 -15.69 -3.14 -12.50
C MET A 58 -14.93 -3.94 -13.56
N ASN A 59 -15.52 -4.98 -14.16
CA ASN A 59 -14.84 -5.86 -15.12
C ASN A 59 -14.57 -5.25 -16.52
N ASN A 60 -15.05 -4.04 -16.81
CA ASN A 60 -14.91 -3.42 -18.13
C ASN A 60 -13.88 -2.27 -18.23
N SER A 61 -13.34 -1.77 -17.12
CA SER A 61 -12.34 -0.70 -17.16
C SER A 61 -10.97 -1.24 -17.58
N LYS A 62 -10.38 -0.69 -18.64
CA LYS A 62 -9.01 -1.02 -19.04
C LYS A 62 -8.03 -0.24 -18.18
N ILE A 63 -7.14 -0.95 -17.47
CA ILE A 63 -6.16 -0.34 -16.57
C ILE A 63 -4.78 -0.32 -17.24
N LEU A 64 -4.14 0.85 -17.26
CA LEU A 64 -2.71 0.95 -17.56
C LEU A 64 -1.92 0.96 -16.26
N VAL A 65 -0.96 0.07 -16.13
CA VAL A 65 0.04 0.09 -15.06
C VAL A 65 1.33 0.64 -15.63
N ILE A 66 1.80 1.75 -15.08
CA ILE A 66 3.08 2.34 -15.43
C ILE A 66 4.11 1.86 -14.40
N ASP A 67 5.00 0.98 -14.85
CA ASP A 67 6.11 0.43 -14.09
C ASP A 67 7.29 1.40 -14.06
N ASN A 68 7.64 1.86 -12.86
CA ASN A 68 8.81 2.68 -12.61
C ASN A 68 10.05 1.84 -12.24
N TYR A 69 10.17 0.64 -12.84
CA TYR A 69 11.27 -0.31 -12.63
C TYR A 69 11.37 -0.85 -11.19
N ASP A 70 10.23 -1.18 -10.61
CA ASP A 70 10.15 -1.64 -9.22
C ASP A 70 9.82 -3.13 -9.12
N SER A 71 10.44 -3.82 -8.15
CA SER A 71 10.20 -5.25 -7.94
C SER A 71 8.81 -5.53 -7.37
N PHE A 72 8.18 -4.56 -6.71
CA PHE A 72 6.82 -4.67 -6.17
C PHE A 72 5.72 -4.47 -7.21
N THR A 73 6.03 -3.99 -8.41
CA THR A 73 5.06 -3.87 -9.51
C THR A 73 4.33 -5.20 -9.78
N TYR A 74 5.03 -6.33 -9.66
CA TYR A 74 4.40 -7.66 -9.82
C TYR A 74 3.35 -7.95 -8.75
N ASN A 75 3.57 -7.54 -7.50
CA ASN A 75 2.59 -7.74 -6.43
C ASN A 75 1.35 -6.86 -6.65
N LEU A 76 1.53 -5.65 -7.17
CA LEU A 76 0.45 -4.75 -7.56
C LEU A 76 -0.46 -5.36 -8.61
N VAL A 77 0.14 -5.89 -9.69
CA VAL A 77 -0.66 -6.51 -10.75
C VAL A 77 -1.32 -7.82 -10.31
N HIS A 78 -0.74 -8.55 -9.35
CA HIS A 78 -1.40 -9.69 -8.72
C HIS A 78 -2.68 -9.26 -8.00
N LEU A 79 -2.68 -8.15 -7.26
CA LEU A 79 -3.90 -7.61 -6.65
C LEU A 79 -4.97 -7.29 -7.70
N LEU A 80 -4.59 -6.72 -8.84
CA LEU A 80 -5.53 -6.48 -9.96
C LEU A 80 -6.10 -7.78 -10.53
N GLN A 81 -5.26 -8.81 -10.71
CA GLN A 81 -5.70 -10.13 -11.18
C GLN A 81 -6.70 -10.78 -10.22
N GLU A 82 -6.41 -10.76 -8.92
CA GLU A 82 -7.32 -11.29 -7.90
C GLU A 82 -8.65 -10.54 -7.84
N LEU A 83 -8.69 -9.29 -8.30
CA LEU A 83 -9.89 -8.46 -8.42
C LEU A 83 -10.55 -8.57 -9.79
N GLY A 84 -10.12 -9.52 -10.64
CA GLY A 84 -10.70 -9.81 -11.95
C GLY A 84 -10.42 -8.75 -13.02
N GLN A 85 -9.49 -7.83 -12.78
CA GLN A 85 -9.25 -6.69 -13.67
C GLN A 85 -8.33 -7.04 -14.84
N LYS A 86 -8.64 -6.49 -16.01
CA LYS A 86 -7.74 -6.49 -17.17
C LYS A 86 -6.81 -5.28 -17.09
N TYR A 87 -5.52 -5.53 -17.28
CA TYR A 87 -4.51 -4.48 -17.24
C TYR A 87 -3.44 -4.74 -18.29
N GLU A 88 -2.73 -3.67 -18.65
CA GLU A 88 -1.48 -3.72 -19.41
C GLU A 88 -0.38 -3.02 -18.62
N VAL A 89 0.84 -3.53 -18.70
CA VAL A 89 2.01 -2.97 -18.03
C VAL A 89 2.95 -2.38 -19.07
N VAL A 90 3.31 -1.10 -18.89
CA VAL A 90 4.34 -0.42 -19.68
C VAL A 90 5.38 0.16 -18.74
N ARG A 91 6.64 0.23 -19.18
CA ARG A 91 7.67 0.94 -18.43
C ARG A 91 7.52 2.44 -18.65
N ASN A 92 7.84 3.23 -17.64
CA ASN A 92 7.65 4.70 -17.65
C ASN A 92 8.35 5.44 -18.81
N ASP A 93 9.25 4.79 -19.55
CA ASP A 93 10.02 5.34 -20.67
C ASP A 93 9.88 4.54 -21.98
N LYS A 94 8.96 3.56 -22.05
CA LYS A 94 8.80 2.63 -23.21
C LYS A 94 7.41 2.66 -23.84
N PHE A 95 6.78 3.82 -23.94
CA PHE A 95 5.51 4.01 -24.65
C PHE A 95 5.39 5.45 -25.14
N GLU A 96 4.50 5.68 -26.09
CA GLU A 96 4.13 7.03 -26.51
C GLU A 96 2.97 7.54 -25.65
N LEU A 97 2.95 8.82 -25.30
CA LEU A 97 1.93 9.38 -24.39
C LEU A 97 0.50 9.10 -24.87
N SER A 98 0.23 9.18 -26.17
CA SER A 98 -1.08 8.88 -26.77
C SER A 98 -1.51 7.41 -26.61
N TYR A 99 -0.58 6.49 -26.31
CA TYR A 99 -0.93 5.10 -26.01
C TYR A 99 -1.87 4.99 -24.80
N VAL A 100 -1.80 5.95 -23.88
CA VAL A 100 -2.61 5.99 -22.64
C VAL A 100 -4.08 6.30 -22.93
N ASP A 101 -4.41 6.88 -24.09
CA ASP A 101 -5.77 7.31 -24.44
C ASP A 101 -6.80 6.18 -24.34
N GLN A 102 -6.39 4.95 -24.67
CA GLN A 102 -7.25 3.76 -24.73
C GLN A 102 -7.60 3.15 -23.36
N PHE A 103 -7.02 3.65 -22.27
CA PHE A 103 -7.22 3.11 -20.92
C PHE A 103 -8.13 4.02 -20.10
N ASP A 104 -8.94 3.45 -19.22
CA ASP A 104 -9.88 4.21 -18.38
C ASP A 104 -9.25 4.66 -17.06
N LYS A 105 -8.32 3.84 -16.54
CA LYS A 105 -7.66 4.06 -15.25
C LYS A 105 -6.15 3.87 -15.40
N ILE A 106 -5.40 4.61 -14.59
CA ILE A 106 -3.93 4.58 -14.59
C ILE A 106 -3.44 4.28 -13.17
N LEU A 107 -2.61 3.26 -13.03
CA LEU A 107 -1.93 2.90 -11.80
C LEU A 107 -0.44 3.19 -11.96
N LEU A 108 0.09 4.10 -11.13
CA LEU A 108 1.49 4.47 -11.13
C LEU A 108 2.20 3.69 -10.03
N SER A 109 3.09 2.79 -10.42
CA SER A 109 3.78 1.90 -9.47
C SER A 109 4.76 2.69 -8.57
N PRO A 110 5.21 2.08 -7.47
CA PRO A 110 6.44 2.49 -6.81
C PRO A 110 7.63 2.46 -7.76
N GLY A 111 8.74 3.05 -7.32
CA GLY A 111 10.02 3.01 -8.02
C GLY A 111 11.13 3.62 -7.17
N PRO A 112 12.40 3.40 -7.56
CA PRO A 112 13.53 4.08 -6.95
C PRO A 112 13.58 5.55 -7.38
N GLY A 113 14.41 6.34 -6.69
CA GLY A 113 14.72 7.72 -7.09
C GLY A 113 13.64 8.73 -6.75
N ILE A 114 13.52 9.75 -7.59
CA ILE A 114 12.56 10.86 -7.48
C ILE A 114 11.79 11.03 -8.80
N PRO A 115 10.61 11.68 -8.80
CA PRO A 115 9.74 11.67 -9.96
C PRO A 115 10.31 12.31 -11.23
N GLU A 116 11.20 13.30 -11.12
CA GLU A 116 11.82 13.94 -12.28
C GLU A 116 12.72 13.01 -13.09
N GLU A 117 13.15 11.89 -12.50
CA GLU A 117 13.95 10.86 -13.14
C GLU A 117 13.07 9.76 -13.78
N ALA A 118 11.76 9.78 -13.54
CA ALA A 118 10.83 8.71 -13.87
C ALA A 118 10.19 8.84 -15.27
N GLY A 119 11.00 9.10 -16.31
CA GLY A 119 10.55 9.09 -17.70
C GLY A 119 9.31 9.97 -17.95
N LEU A 120 8.27 9.38 -18.56
CA LEU A 120 7.01 10.06 -18.91
C LEU A 120 6.03 10.21 -17.73
N LEU A 121 6.39 9.81 -16.52
CA LEU A 121 5.48 9.73 -15.38
C LEU A 121 4.76 11.06 -15.09
N LEU A 122 5.51 12.17 -15.05
CA LEU A 122 4.94 13.49 -14.81
C LEU A 122 4.04 13.96 -15.95
N ASP A 123 4.39 13.64 -17.20
CA ASP A 123 3.61 14.05 -18.38
C ASP A 123 2.29 13.29 -18.48
N VAL A 124 2.28 12.01 -18.08
CA VAL A 124 1.05 11.23 -17.94
C VAL A 124 0.11 11.88 -16.94
N ILE A 125 0.58 12.24 -15.75
CA ILE A 125 -0.26 12.85 -14.72
C ILE A 125 -0.80 14.20 -15.22
N ARG A 126 0.05 15.07 -15.78
CA ARG A 126 -0.36 16.38 -16.31
C ARG A 126 -1.46 16.26 -17.37
N THR A 127 -1.33 15.28 -18.26
CA THR A 127 -2.22 15.09 -19.41
C THR A 127 -3.55 14.45 -19.00
N TYR A 128 -3.49 13.45 -18.12
CA TYR A 128 -4.64 12.56 -17.87
C TYR A 128 -5.34 12.75 -16.54
N ALA A 129 -4.74 13.46 -15.57
CA ALA A 129 -5.42 13.75 -14.31
C ALA A 129 -6.83 14.35 -14.47
N PRO A 130 -7.10 15.28 -15.41
CA PRO A 130 -8.44 15.84 -15.57
C PRO A 130 -9.47 14.88 -16.17
N THR A 131 -9.04 13.77 -16.79
CA THR A 131 -9.90 12.93 -17.64
C THR A 131 -9.94 11.45 -17.27
N LYS A 132 -8.98 10.96 -16.47
CA LYS A 132 -8.84 9.55 -16.10
C LYS A 132 -8.67 9.39 -14.61
N SER A 133 -9.06 8.22 -14.09
CA SER A 133 -8.82 7.85 -12.69
C SER A 133 -7.36 7.47 -12.50
N ILE A 134 -6.65 8.10 -11.55
CA ILE A 134 -5.22 7.82 -11.29
C ILE A 134 -5.02 7.42 -9.83
N LEU A 135 -4.29 6.31 -9.61
CA LEU A 135 -3.75 5.96 -8.31
C LEU A 135 -2.22 5.93 -8.39
N GLY A 136 -1.56 6.74 -7.57
CA GLY A 136 -0.10 6.72 -7.42
C GLY A 136 0.34 6.05 -6.12
N ILE A 137 1.36 5.20 -6.20
CA ILE A 137 1.89 4.48 -5.04
C ILE A 137 3.36 4.83 -4.86
N CYS A 138 3.73 5.23 -3.64
CA CYS A 138 5.08 5.66 -3.27
C CYS A 138 5.61 6.75 -4.23
N LEU A 139 6.54 6.40 -5.14
CA LEU A 139 7.01 7.30 -6.21
C LEU A 139 5.85 7.89 -7.03
N GLY A 140 4.80 7.10 -7.32
CA GLY A 140 3.61 7.59 -8.02
C GLY A 140 2.86 8.68 -7.26
N GLN A 141 2.77 8.58 -5.93
CA GLN A 141 2.16 9.64 -5.10
C GLN A 141 3.06 10.89 -5.06
N GLN A 142 4.37 10.70 -4.98
CA GLN A 142 5.35 11.80 -5.02
C GLN A 142 5.24 12.57 -6.35
N ALA A 143 5.16 11.85 -7.47
CA ALA A 143 4.96 12.42 -8.80
C ALA A 143 3.65 13.23 -8.91
N ILE A 144 2.55 12.71 -8.33
CA ILE A 144 1.29 13.45 -8.27
C ILE A 144 1.47 14.76 -7.50
N ALA A 145 2.11 14.72 -6.33
CA ALA A 145 2.33 15.92 -5.54
C ALA A 145 3.12 16.97 -6.31
N GLU A 146 4.22 16.60 -6.96
CA GLU A 146 5.05 17.52 -7.74
C GLU A 146 4.35 18.12 -8.95
N VAL A 147 3.57 17.32 -9.70
CA VAL A 147 2.82 17.83 -10.86
C VAL A 147 1.86 18.94 -10.46
N PHE A 148 1.25 18.86 -9.28
CA PHE A 148 0.35 19.90 -8.79
C PHE A 148 1.05 21.02 -8.00
N GLY A 149 2.38 20.97 -7.85
CA GLY A 149 3.19 22.04 -7.24
C GLY A 149 3.60 21.79 -5.79
N GLY A 150 3.35 20.60 -5.25
CA GLY A 150 3.96 20.14 -4.01
C GLY A 150 5.46 19.88 -4.16
N LYS A 151 6.17 19.83 -3.04
CA LYS A 151 7.60 19.51 -2.97
C LYS A 151 7.82 18.24 -2.18
N LEU A 152 8.97 17.61 -2.41
CA LEU A 152 9.44 16.48 -1.62
C LEU A 152 10.53 16.92 -0.66
N PHE A 153 10.60 16.24 0.48
CA PHE A 153 11.72 16.34 1.41
C PHE A 153 12.29 14.96 1.69
N ASN A 154 13.59 14.92 1.95
CA ASN A 154 14.26 13.69 2.36
C ASN A 154 14.04 13.48 3.87
N MET A 155 13.53 12.32 4.25
CA MET A 155 13.25 11.99 5.63
C MET A 155 14.54 11.82 6.44
N PRO A 156 14.64 12.36 7.67
CA PRO A 156 15.82 12.18 8.51
C PRO A 156 16.18 10.71 8.78
N LYS A 157 15.16 9.84 8.79
CA LYS A 157 15.31 8.39 8.94
C LYS A 157 14.52 7.68 7.82
N PRO A 158 15.21 7.11 6.82
CA PRO A 158 14.56 6.28 5.81
C PRO A 158 13.89 5.05 6.44
N LEU A 159 12.76 4.62 5.86
CA LEU A 159 12.02 3.46 6.34
C LEU A 159 11.91 2.43 5.22
N HIS A 160 12.55 1.27 5.42
CA HIS A 160 12.55 0.16 4.47
C HIS A 160 12.10 -1.13 5.15
N GLY A 161 10.95 -1.66 4.73
CA GLY A 161 10.37 -2.87 5.31
C GLY A 161 9.81 -2.66 6.71
N VAL A 162 9.24 -1.48 6.97
CA VAL A 162 8.67 -1.14 8.28
C VAL A 162 7.15 -1.14 8.22
N SER A 163 6.51 -1.76 9.21
CA SER A 163 5.08 -1.67 9.45
C SER A 163 4.78 -0.54 10.43
N SER A 164 3.86 0.36 10.09
CA SER A 164 3.46 1.48 10.97
C SER A 164 1.95 1.68 11.00
N SER A 165 1.49 2.41 12.01
CA SER A 165 0.09 2.91 12.06
C SER A 165 -0.15 3.94 10.95
N ILE A 166 -1.42 4.09 10.58
CA ILE A 166 -1.91 5.13 9.68
C ILE A 166 -3.15 5.78 10.29
N PHE A 167 -3.28 7.09 10.15
CA PHE A 167 -4.40 7.88 10.63
C PHE A 167 -5.13 8.49 9.45
N VAL A 168 -6.26 7.89 9.07
CA VAL A 168 -7.14 8.43 8.02
C VAL A 168 -7.79 9.70 8.55
N LYS A 169 -7.53 10.83 7.87
CA LYS A 169 -8.00 12.17 8.24
C LYS A 169 -9.36 12.50 7.63
N ASP A 170 -9.70 11.86 6.52
CA ASP A 170 -10.95 12.07 5.79
C ASP A 170 -11.76 10.77 5.71
N VAL A 171 -12.80 10.67 6.52
CA VAL A 171 -13.71 9.50 6.52
C VAL A 171 -14.55 9.38 5.25
N THR A 172 -14.62 10.44 4.44
CA THR A 172 -15.34 10.44 3.16
C THR A 172 -14.44 10.02 1.99
N GLU A 173 -13.13 9.87 2.21
CA GLU A 173 -12.19 9.44 1.18
C GLU A 173 -12.51 8.00 0.76
N LYS A 174 -12.96 7.86 -0.48
CA LYS A 174 -13.41 6.60 -1.08
C LYS A 174 -12.35 5.51 -1.00
N LEU A 175 -11.07 5.87 -1.15
CA LEU A 175 -9.96 4.91 -1.07
C LEU A 175 -9.95 4.13 0.25
N PHE A 176 -10.27 4.81 1.35
CA PHE A 176 -10.27 4.23 2.70
C PHE A 176 -11.65 3.73 3.16
N LYS A 177 -12.62 3.59 2.24
CA LYS A 177 -13.95 3.07 2.59
C LYS A 177 -13.83 1.67 3.22
N ASN A 178 -14.39 1.52 4.43
CA ASN A 178 -14.31 0.30 5.24
C ASN A 178 -12.88 -0.15 5.60
N PHE A 179 -11.88 0.72 5.49
CA PHE A 179 -10.52 0.42 5.92
C PHE A 179 -10.44 0.50 7.45
N PRO A 180 -10.09 -0.60 8.16
CA PRO A 180 -10.08 -0.61 9.62
C PRO A 180 -9.11 0.41 10.22
N ALA A 181 -9.53 1.12 11.26
CA ALA A 181 -8.73 2.17 11.89
C ALA A 181 -7.46 1.65 12.60
N ASP A 182 -7.41 0.36 12.92
CA ASP A 182 -6.25 -0.32 13.52
C ASP A 182 -5.31 -0.95 12.49
N SER A 183 -5.59 -0.81 11.18
CA SER A 183 -4.77 -1.37 10.10
C SER A 183 -3.34 -0.83 10.13
N LYS A 184 -2.39 -1.68 9.74
CA LYS A 184 -1.00 -1.29 9.53
C LYS A 184 -0.65 -1.15 8.05
N ILE A 185 0.35 -0.33 7.77
CA ILE A 185 0.87 -0.06 6.42
C ILE A 185 2.36 -0.38 6.31
N GLY A 186 2.78 -0.92 5.16
CA GLY A 186 4.17 -1.22 4.81
C GLY A 186 4.86 -0.04 4.13
N ARG A 187 6.05 0.34 4.63
CA ARG A 187 6.81 1.52 4.17
C ARG A 187 8.20 1.13 3.63
N TYR A 188 8.56 1.73 2.49
CA TYR A 188 9.81 1.47 1.76
C TYR A 188 10.43 2.76 1.16
N HIS A 189 10.23 3.91 1.80
CA HIS A 189 10.56 5.21 1.22
C HIS A 189 11.54 6.02 2.09
N SER A 190 12.35 6.84 1.42
CA SER A 190 13.24 7.85 2.01
C SER A 190 12.77 9.28 1.74
N TRP A 191 11.89 9.48 0.77
CA TRP A 191 11.29 10.77 0.43
C TRP A 191 9.82 10.79 0.84
N ALA A 192 9.32 11.96 1.19
CA ALA A 192 7.90 12.20 1.44
C ALA A 192 7.49 13.60 0.98
N VAL A 193 6.19 13.83 0.83
CA VAL A 193 5.65 15.13 0.42
C VAL A 193 5.71 16.13 1.56
N GLU A 194 6.27 17.30 1.30
CA GLU A 194 6.36 18.42 2.25
C GLU A 194 4.99 19.05 2.43
N LYS A 195 4.46 18.97 3.65
CA LYS A 195 3.10 19.39 3.98
C LYS A 195 2.87 20.89 3.76
N GLU A 196 3.87 21.70 4.07
CA GLU A 196 3.86 23.16 3.97
C GLU A 196 3.80 23.64 2.51
N SER A 197 4.27 22.82 1.57
CA SER A 197 4.27 23.11 0.15
C SER A 197 3.00 22.67 -0.58
N LEU A 198 2.11 21.93 0.10
CA LEU A 198 1.02 21.25 -0.56
C LEU A 198 -0.01 22.26 -1.12
N PRO A 199 -0.30 22.24 -2.43
CA PRO A 199 -1.25 23.15 -3.04
C PRO A 199 -2.68 22.86 -2.56
N VAL A 200 -3.56 23.87 -2.62
CA VAL A 200 -4.98 23.72 -2.24
C VAL A 200 -5.75 22.71 -3.11
N SER A 201 -5.23 22.38 -4.29
CA SER A 201 -5.77 21.36 -5.18
C SER A 201 -5.52 19.93 -4.69
N LEU A 202 -4.64 19.74 -3.70
CA LEU A 202 -4.37 18.45 -3.07
C LEU A 202 -4.78 18.47 -1.60
N LYS A 203 -5.60 17.50 -1.22
CA LYS A 203 -6.08 17.29 0.14
C LYS A 203 -5.33 16.12 0.77
N ILE A 204 -4.84 16.30 1.99
CA ILE A 204 -4.26 15.21 2.80
C ILE A 204 -5.41 14.33 3.30
N THR A 205 -5.34 13.03 3.01
CA THR A 205 -6.38 12.05 3.40
C THR A 205 -5.91 11.09 4.48
N ALA A 206 -4.61 10.90 4.64
CA ALA A 206 -4.04 10.14 5.75
C ALA A 206 -2.63 10.60 6.12
N GLU A 207 -2.27 10.44 7.39
CA GLU A 207 -0.95 10.78 7.96
C GLU A 207 -0.44 9.65 8.85
N ASP A 208 0.87 9.64 9.14
CA ASP A 208 1.44 8.83 10.22
C ASP A 208 1.44 9.59 11.57
N GLU A 209 1.94 8.95 12.63
CA GLU A 209 2.00 9.51 13.99
C GLU A 209 2.86 10.77 14.11
N ASN A 210 3.77 11.00 13.14
CA ASN A 210 4.65 12.16 13.09
C ASN A 210 4.11 13.24 12.13
N GLY A 211 2.90 13.07 11.59
CA GLY A 211 2.29 14.00 10.65
C GLY A 211 2.84 13.91 9.22
N VAL A 212 3.59 12.86 8.88
CA VAL A 212 4.04 12.63 7.49
C VAL A 212 2.84 12.21 6.64
N ILE A 213 2.67 12.85 5.48
CA ILE A 213 1.57 12.55 4.54
C ILE A 213 1.71 11.12 4.03
N MET A 214 0.74 10.28 4.38
CA MET A 214 0.65 8.88 3.95
C MET A 214 -0.32 8.68 2.79
N ALA A 215 -1.26 9.60 2.59
CA ALA A 215 -2.14 9.62 1.43
C ALA A 215 -2.67 11.02 1.13
N LEU A 216 -2.97 11.26 -0.14
CA LEU A 216 -3.54 12.50 -0.65
C LEU A 216 -4.53 12.23 -1.78
N SER A 217 -5.43 13.18 -2.04
CA SER A 217 -6.32 13.17 -3.19
C SER A 217 -6.48 14.56 -3.80
N HIS A 218 -6.73 14.61 -5.12
CA HIS A 218 -7.04 15.87 -5.77
C HIS A 218 -8.47 16.31 -5.44
N THR A 219 -8.68 17.62 -5.26
CA THR A 219 -9.99 18.16 -4.85
C THR A 219 -11.03 18.12 -5.97
N GLU A 220 -10.59 18.13 -7.22
CA GLU A 220 -11.48 18.17 -8.40
C GLU A 220 -11.38 16.94 -9.32
N TYR A 221 -10.26 16.23 -9.27
CA TYR A 221 -9.93 15.17 -10.23
C TYR A 221 -9.95 13.83 -9.52
N ASP A 222 -10.19 12.74 -10.26
CA ASP A 222 -10.20 11.40 -9.70
C ASP A 222 -8.77 10.84 -9.52
N VAL A 223 -7.93 11.61 -8.84
CA VAL A 223 -6.51 11.35 -8.63
C VAL A 223 -6.25 11.16 -7.14
N ARG A 224 -5.61 10.04 -6.79
CA ARG A 224 -5.24 9.71 -5.41
C ARG A 224 -3.81 9.21 -5.37
N GLY A 225 -3.18 9.40 -4.23
CA GLY A 225 -1.84 8.87 -3.98
C GLY A 225 -1.75 8.28 -2.58
N VAL A 226 -0.95 7.22 -2.43
CA VAL A 226 -0.52 6.66 -1.14
C VAL A 226 1.00 6.59 -1.09
N GLN A 227 1.61 6.99 0.02
CA GLN A 227 3.06 6.94 0.22
C GLN A 227 3.55 5.52 0.55
N PHE A 228 2.66 4.70 1.12
CA PHE A 228 2.90 3.32 1.52
C PHE A 228 2.53 2.33 0.41
N HIS A 229 2.85 1.06 0.63
CA HIS A 229 2.76 0.01 -0.38
C HIS A 229 1.56 -0.93 -0.10
N PRO A 230 0.38 -0.70 -0.68
CA PRO A 230 -0.77 -1.60 -0.51
C PRO A 230 -0.50 -3.04 -0.98
N GLU A 231 0.47 -3.24 -1.85
CA GLU A 231 0.93 -4.54 -2.34
C GLU A 231 1.92 -5.27 -1.43
N SER A 232 2.41 -4.59 -0.40
CA SER A 232 3.30 -5.22 0.59
C SER A 232 2.51 -6.13 1.52
N VAL A 233 3.10 -7.28 1.85
CA VAL A 233 2.61 -8.18 2.91
C VAL A 233 2.54 -7.53 4.30
N LEU A 234 3.25 -6.41 4.48
CA LEU A 234 3.23 -5.60 5.71
C LEU A 234 2.02 -4.68 5.81
N THR A 235 1.29 -4.48 4.71
CA THR A 235 0.07 -3.67 4.67
C THR A 235 -1.15 -4.55 4.89
N ASP A 236 -1.90 -4.27 5.94
CA ASP A 236 -3.20 -4.90 6.16
C ASP A 236 -4.21 -4.33 5.16
N ASN A 237 -5.12 -5.17 4.68
CA ASN A 237 -6.22 -4.76 3.81
C ASN A 237 -5.79 -4.02 2.51
N GLY A 238 -4.58 -4.26 2.01
CA GLY A 238 -4.08 -3.64 0.79
C GLY A 238 -4.96 -3.88 -0.45
N LYS A 239 -5.47 -5.11 -0.60
CA LYS A 239 -6.44 -5.47 -1.64
C LYS A 239 -7.72 -4.64 -1.57
N LEU A 240 -8.20 -4.32 -0.37
CA LEU A 240 -9.39 -3.48 -0.18
C LEU A 240 -9.17 -2.06 -0.70
N LEU A 241 -7.98 -1.48 -0.48
CA LEU A 241 -7.62 -0.15 -0.99
C LEU A 241 -7.66 -0.14 -2.53
N ILE A 242 -7.05 -1.13 -3.18
CA ILE A 242 -7.10 -1.27 -4.64
C ILE A 242 -8.53 -1.46 -5.12
N ALA A 243 -9.31 -2.32 -4.46
CA ALA A 243 -10.71 -2.56 -4.81
C ALA A 243 -11.59 -1.31 -4.65
N ASN A 244 -11.28 -0.43 -3.70
CA ASN A 244 -11.99 0.84 -3.52
C ASN A 244 -11.65 1.86 -4.61
N TRP A 245 -10.41 1.90 -5.08
CA TRP A 245 -10.02 2.75 -6.20
C TRP A 245 -10.65 2.33 -7.53
N LEU A 246 -10.91 1.03 -7.71
CA LEU A 246 -11.54 0.49 -8.91
C LEU A 246 -13.02 0.86 -9.05
N LYS A 247 -13.71 1.15 -7.94
CA LYS A 247 -15.14 1.54 -7.90
C LYS A 247 -15.34 3.00 -8.31
#